data_AF-A0AAF1KAB8-F1
#
_entry.id   AF-A0AAF1KAB8-F1
#
_cell.length_a   1.000
_cell.length_b   1.000
_cell.length_c   1.000
_cell.angle_alpha   90.00
_cell.angle_beta   90.00
_cell.angle_gamma   90.00
#
_symmetry.space_group_name_H-M   'P 1'
#
loop_
_entity.id
_entity.type
_entity.pdbx_description
1 polymer ?
#
loop_
_entity_poly.entity_id
_entity_poly.type
_entity_poly.pdbx_seq_one_letter_code
_entity_poly.pdbx_strand_id
1 'polypeptide(L)'
;MSPPLPPANFESRKPEIISIPAKAVVHRFYTSTFEPIHFDKSDLGRFNAPDATYGVLYAAREIEGAFAETFLRTLAHAHRYLVSKKKGLRALVFHA
;
A
#
# COMPACT_ATOMS: atom_id res chain seq x y z
N MET A 1 -17.67 -3.00 22.79
CA MET A 1 -17.91 -1.89 21.84
C MET A 1 -17.71 -2.44 20.44
N SER A 2 -18.75 -2.50 19.61
CA SER A 2 -18.58 -2.85 18.19
C SER A 2 -18.05 -1.64 17.43
N PRO A 3 -17.29 -1.84 16.33
CA PRO A 3 -16.94 -0.76 15.43
C PRO A 3 -18.19 -0.02 14.94
N PRO A 4 -18.10 1.29 14.64
CA PRO A 4 -19.22 2.02 14.05
C PRO A 4 -19.60 1.39 12.71
N LEU A 5 -20.89 1.41 12.40
CA LEU A 5 -21.36 1.02 11.07
C LEU A 5 -20.76 1.97 10.02
N PRO A 6 -20.49 1.49 8.79
CA PRO A 6 -20.11 2.34 7.69
C PRO A 6 -21.14 3.47 7.45
N PRO A 7 -20.72 4.61 6.90
CA PRO A 7 -21.65 5.67 6.51
C PRO A 7 -22.72 5.16 5.54
N ALA A 8 -23.94 5.67 5.65
CA ALA A 8 -25.08 5.21 4.83
C ALA A 8 -24.84 5.32 3.31
N ASN A 9 -23.95 6.22 2.88
CA ASN A 9 -23.61 6.42 1.48
C ASN A 9 -22.38 5.62 1.02
N PHE A 10 -21.81 4.73 1.84
CA PHE A 10 -20.57 4.00 1.55
C PHE A 10 -20.58 3.33 0.17
N GLU A 11 -21.64 2.58 -0.15
CA GLU A 11 -21.83 1.88 -1.43
C GLU A 11 -21.86 2.82 -2.65
N SER A 12 -22.25 4.08 -2.45
CA SER A 12 -22.34 5.06 -3.53
C SER A 12 -21.04 5.86 -3.74
N ARG A 13 -20.07 5.74 -2.82
CA ARG A 13 -18.80 6.47 -2.91
C ARG A 13 -17.96 5.87 -4.04
N LYS A 14 -17.50 6.72 -4.95
CA LYS A 14 -16.52 6.32 -5.96
C LYS A 14 -15.12 6.41 -5.35
N PRO A 15 -14.30 5.36 -5.42
CA PRO A 15 -12.92 5.45 -4.99
C PRO A 15 -12.20 6.48 -5.87
N GLU A 16 -11.26 7.21 -5.26
CA GLU A 16 -10.37 8.07 -6.02
C GLU A 16 -9.39 7.18 -6.79
N ILE A 17 -9.49 7.21 -8.12
CA ILE A 17 -8.60 6.48 -9.01
C ILE A 17 -7.73 7.49 -9.72
N ILE A 18 -6.43 7.44 -9.45
CA ILE A 18 -5.41 8.27 -10.10
C ILE A 18 -4.56 7.43 -11.04
N SER A 19 -4.24 7.99 -12.20
CA SER A 19 -3.30 7.38 -13.13
C SER A 19 -1.90 7.88 -12.84
N ILE A 20 -0.99 6.99 -12.47
CA ILE A 20 0.43 7.33 -12.34
C ILE A 20 1.07 7.39 -13.73
N PRO A 21 1.73 8.52 -14.11
CA PRO A 21 2.46 8.62 -15.36
C PRO A 21 3.52 7.53 -15.51
N ALA A 22 3.78 7.09 -16.74
CA ALA A 22 4.90 6.20 -17.01
C ALA A 22 6.21 6.83 -16.50
N LYS A 23 7.11 6.01 -15.96
CA LYS A 23 8.39 6.42 -15.38
C LYS A 23 8.29 7.27 -14.11
N ALA A 24 7.10 7.50 -13.56
CA ALA A 24 6.99 8.10 -12.24
C ALA A 24 7.72 7.24 -11.19
N VAL A 25 8.30 7.91 -10.20
CA VAL A 25 8.99 7.26 -9.09
C VAL A 25 8.00 7.07 -7.96
N VAL A 26 7.98 5.86 -7.42
CA VAL A 26 7.28 5.51 -6.19
C VAL A 26 8.25 4.80 -5.26
N HIS A 27 7.94 4.85 -3.98
CA HIS A 27 8.79 4.38 -2.90
C HIS A 27 8.07 3.28 -2.13
N ARG A 28 8.80 2.22 -1.81
CA ARG A 28 8.30 1.10 -1.01
C ARG A 28 9.45 0.53 -0.19
N PHE A 29 9.16 0.16 1.04
CA PHE A 29 9.97 -0.77 1.83
C PHE A 29 9.33 -2.16 1.72
N TYR A 30 10.16 -3.17 1.52
CA TYR A 30 9.69 -4.54 1.32
C TYR A 30 10.66 -5.53 1.96
N THR A 31 10.14 -6.69 2.32
CA THR A 31 10.94 -7.81 2.80
C THR A 31 11.77 -8.37 1.65
N SER A 32 13.05 -8.64 1.89
CA SER A 32 14.01 -9.09 0.87
C SER A 32 13.70 -10.44 0.24
N THR A 33 12.74 -11.19 0.80
CA THR A 33 12.20 -12.42 0.21
C THR A 33 11.30 -12.16 -1.01
N PHE A 34 10.87 -10.91 -1.22
CA PHE A 34 10.05 -10.50 -2.36
C PHE A 34 10.83 -9.61 -3.31
N GLU A 35 10.42 -9.65 -4.59
CA GLU A 35 10.88 -8.69 -5.58
C GLU A 35 10.36 -7.27 -5.27
N PRO A 36 11.10 -6.20 -5.66
CA PRO A 36 10.65 -4.82 -5.45
C PRO A 36 9.26 -4.56 -6.04
N ILE A 37 8.97 -5.20 -7.17
CA ILE A 37 7.68 -5.21 -7.85
C ILE A 37 7.03 -6.56 -7.57
N HIS A 38 6.30 -6.63 -6.45
CA HIS A 38 5.54 -7.80 -6.05
C HIS A 38 4.13 -7.37 -5.67
N PHE A 39 3.15 -7.92 -6.39
CA PHE A 39 1.73 -7.69 -6.16
C PHE A 39 1.20 -8.76 -5.21
N ASP A 40 0.89 -8.36 -3.98
CA ASP A 40 0.40 -9.24 -2.94
C ASP A 40 -1.05 -9.65 -3.22
N LYS A 41 -1.30 -10.96 -3.22
CA LYS A 41 -2.61 -11.57 -3.43
C LYS A 41 -3.18 -12.23 -2.17
N SER A 42 -2.48 -12.11 -1.03
CA SER A 42 -3.00 -12.57 0.26
C SER A 42 -4.18 -11.71 0.72
N ASP A 43 -4.87 -12.12 1.78
CA ASP A 43 -5.93 -11.37 2.45
C ASP A 43 -5.41 -10.48 3.61
N LEU A 44 -4.09 -10.40 3.80
CA LEU A 44 -3.47 -9.73 4.94
C LEU A 44 -3.44 -8.19 4.80
N GLY A 45 -3.51 -7.67 3.57
CA GLY A 45 -3.44 -6.24 3.31
C GLY A 45 -4.80 -5.55 3.39
N ARG A 46 -4.83 -4.31 3.91
CA ARG A 46 -6.06 -3.51 4.11
C ARG A 46 -6.92 -3.37 2.84
N PHE A 47 -6.29 -3.27 1.68
CA PHE A 47 -6.94 -3.07 0.39
C PHE A 47 -6.77 -4.27 -0.55
N ASN A 48 -6.32 -5.41 -0.03
CA ASN A 48 -6.17 -6.60 -0.86
C ASN A 48 -7.54 -7.13 -1.26
N ALA A 49 -7.62 -7.74 -2.44
CA ALA A 49 -8.80 -8.45 -2.88
C ALA A 49 -9.05 -9.64 -1.92
N PRO A 50 -10.20 -9.70 -1.23
CA PRO A 50 -10.46 -10.80 -0.29
C PRO A 50 -10.55 -12.17 -0.99
N ASP A 51 -10.77 -12.18 -2.30
CA ASP A 51 -10.87 -13.36 -3.16
C ASP A 51 -9.62 -13.58 -4.05
N ALA A 52 -8.54 -12.81 -3.82
CA ALA A 52 -7.29 -12.87 -4.60
C ALA A 52 -7.43 -12.63 -6.12
N THR A 53 -8.55 -12.07 -6.60
CA THR A 53 -8.80 -11.81 -8.04
C THR A 53 -7.78 -10.86 -8.67
N TYR A 54 -7.19 -9.97 -7.87
CA TYR A 54 -6.09 -9.10 -8.26
C TYR A 54 -5.04 -9.00 -7.14
N GLY A 55 -3.82 -8.62 -7.51
CA GLY A 55 -2.75 -8.36 -6.55
C GLY A 55 -2.53 -6.86 -6.33
N VAL A 56 -2.08 -6.49 -5.14
CA VAL A 56 -1.91 -5.09 -4.72
C VAL A 56 -0.44 -4.79 -4.43
N LEU A 57 0.03 -3.65 -4.93
CA LEU A 57 1.34 -3.09 -4.60
C LEU A 57 1.15 -1.84 -3.74
N TYR A 58 1.61 -1.90 -2.49
CA TYR A 58 1.66 -0.74 -1.60
C TYR A 58 2.95 0.04 -1.87
N ALA A 59 2.80 1.30 -2.29
CA ALA A 59 3.90 2.24 -2.45
C ALA A 59 3.40 3.67 -2.20
N ALA A 60 4.33 4.59 -1.93
CA ALA A 60 4.04 6.00 -1.72
C ALA A 60 4.77 6.86 -2.77
N ARG A 61 4.28 8.08 -3.00
CA ARG A 61 4.97 9.07 -3.85
C ARG A 61 6.26 9.57 -3.22
N GLU A 62 6.24 9.74 -1.90
CA GLU A 62 7.36 10.25 -1.12
C GLU A 62 7.92 9.13 -0.24
N ILE A 63 9.22 9.16 0.02
CA ILE A 63 9.89 8.11 0.81
C ILE A 63 9.46 8.14 2.28
N GLU A 64 9.13 9.33 2.80
CA GLU A 64 8.62 9.58 4.14
C GLU A 64 7.27 8.89 4.34
N GLY A 65 6.39 8.94 3.33
CA GLY A 65 5.11 8.24 3.35
C GLY A 65 5.29 6.72 3.36
N ALA A 66 6.21 6.21 2.53
CA ALA A 66 6.54 4.78 2.53
C ALA A 66 7.13 4.34 3.88
N PHE A 67 7.94 5.20 4.51
CA PHE A 67 8.51 4.95 5.83
C PHE A 67 7.42 4.91 6.90
N ALA A 68 6.54 5.92 6.94
CA ALA A 68 5.45 5.99 7.91
C ALA A 68 4.52 4.76 7.83
N GLU A 69 4.08 4.41 6.63
CA GLU A 69 3.19 3.26 6.40
C GLU A 69 3.85 1.91 6.75
N THR A 70 5.17 1.81 6.67
CA THR A 70 5.89 0.57 6.97
C THR A 70 6.26 0.48 8.45
N PHE A 71 6.87 1.53 8.99
CA PHE A 71 7.51 1.49 10.31
C PHE A 71 6.62 2.08 11.40
N LEU A 72 5.86 3.14 11.12
CA LEU A 72 4.96 3.75 12.13
C LEU A 72 3.65 3.00 12.27
N ARG A 73 3.17 2.37 11.19
CA ARG A 73 2.06 1.39 11.25
C ARG A 73 2.36 0.26 12.24
N THR A 74 3.65 -0.04 12.45
CA THR A 74 4.13 -1.22 13.18
C THR A 74 4.86 -0.87 14.49
N LEU A 75 4.56 0.26 15.13
CA LEU A 75 4.97 0.48 16.54
C LEU A 75 4.37 -0.57 17.52
N ALA A 76 3.57 -1.52 17.03
CA ALA A 76 3.12 -2.70 17.78
C ALA A 76 4.05 -3.95 17.66
N HIS A 77 4.87 -4.13 16.61
CA HIS A 77 5.73 -5.32 16.48
C HIS A 77 7.02 -5.03 15.68
N ALA A 78 8.16 -4.97 16.39
CA ALA A 78 9.47 -4.73 15.79
C ALA A 78 9.96 -5.93 14.98
N HIS A 79 10.08 -5.80 13.66
CA HIS A 79 10.97 -6.67 12.87
C HIS A 79 11.74 -5.90 11.80
N ARG A 80 13.04 -6.22 11.76
CA ARG A 80 14.15 -5.66 10.98
C ARG A 80 13.85 -5.60 9.47
N TYR A 81 13.81 -4.44 8.82
CA TYR A 81 13.97 -4.35 7.34
C TYR A 81 14.60 -3.04 6.84
N LEU A 82 15.37 -3.16 5.74
CA LEU A 82 16.35 -2.24 5.14
C LEU A 82 16.10 -2.07 3.61
N VAL A 83 16.74 -1.05 3.03
CA VAL A 83 17.02 -0.73 1.59
C VAL A 83 15.91 -0.06 0.75
N SER A 84 16.23 1.16 0.26
CA SER A 84 15.50 1.94 -0.75
C SER A 84 16.14 1.77 -2.14
N LYS A 85 15.38 1.31 -3.14
CA LYS A 85 15.80 1.38 -4.56
C LYS A 85 14.67 1.90 -5.45
N LYS A 86 14.98 2.97 -6.19
CA LYS A 86 14.16 3.57 -7.26
C LYS A 86 14.00 2.58 -8.42
N LYS A 87 12.76 2.30 -8.84
CA LYS A 87 12.41 1.99 -10.24
C LYS A 87 10.91 2.14 -10.46
N GLY A 88 10.55 2.75 -11.60
CA GLY A 88 9.20 3.19 -11.88
C GLY A 88 8.20 2.05 -12.07
N LEU A 89 7.06 2.17 -11.40
CA LEU A 89 5.89 1.32 -11.58
C LEU A 89 4.61 2.06 -11.17
N ARG A 90 3.48 1.64 -11.75
CA ARG A 90 2.13 2.07 -11.38
C ARG A 90 1.80 1.54 -9.97
N ALA A 91 1.38 2.44 -9.08
CA ALA A 91 0.98 2.15 -7.71
C ALA A 91 -0.27 2.97 -7.34
N LEU A 92 -0.97 2.55 -6.30
CA LEU A 92 -2.01 3.35 -5.64
C LEU A 92 -1.29 4.29 -4.66
N VAL A 93 -1.43 5.62 -4.82
CA VAL A 93 -0.78 6.59 -3.93
C VAL A 93 -1.74 7.06 -2.86
N PHE A 94 -1.34 6.95 -1.60
CA PHE A 94 -1.98 7.66 -0.48
C PHE A 94 -1.35 9.04 -0.30
N HIS A 95 -2.16 10.10 -0.26
CA HIS A 95 -1.73 11.42 0.22
C HIS A 95 -1.96 11.46 1.74
N ALA A 96 -0.94 11.91 2.47
CA ALA A 96 -1.04 12.25 3.88
C ALA A 96 -1.79 13.58 4.07
#